data_AF-A0A923DFU2-F1
#
_entry.id   AF-A0A923DFU2-F1
#
_cell.length_a   1.000
_cell.length_b   1.000
_cell.length_c   1.000
_cell.angle_alpha   90.00
_cell.angle_beta   90.00
_cell.angle_gamma   90.00
#
_symmetry.space_group_name_H-M   'P 1'
#
loop_
_entity.id
_entity.type
_entity.pdbx_description
1 polymer ?
#
loop_
_entity_poly.entity_id
_entity_poly.type
_entity_poly.pdbx_seq_one_letter_code
_entity_poly.pdbx_strand_id
1 'polypeptide(L)'
;METVTSIAELKNAIQILEFEQTIKGQQLKEQLLITYESLKPVNLIKSALQEVTSLPYLTDNILGATVGLASGYLSKKIAVGSSGNIIRKLFGIILQFGVTNIVAQNPGTIKSIGRSIYKYLVQKKEINQENS
;
A
#
# COMPACT_ATOMS: atom_id res chain seq x y z
N MET A 1 22.86 -7.51 -57.08
CA MET A 1 24.11 -6.84 -56.71
C MET A 1 24.75 -6.38 -58.00
N GLU A 2 24.74 -5.07 -58.25
CA GLU A 2 25.41 -4.51 -59.43
C GLU A 2 26.93 -4.64 -59.24
N THR A 3 27.61 -5.13 -60.27
CA THR A 3 29.06 -5.32 -60.25
C THR A 3 29.73 -3.97 -60.41
N VAL A 4 30.51 -3.56 -59.41
CA VAL A 4 31.26 -2.31 -59.42
C VAL A 4 32.34 -2.39 -60.51
N THR A 5 32.17 -1.61 -61.57
CA THR A 5 33.03 -1.63 -62.78
C THR A 5 33.97 -0.43 -62.86
N SER A 6 33.82 0.56 -61.97
CA SER A 6 34.63 1.78 -61.91
C SER A 6 35.01 2.17 -60.48
N ILE A 7 36.18 2.82 -60.32
CA ILE A 7 36.65 3.38 -59.04
C ILE A 7 35.63 4.36 -58.44
N ALA A 8 34.90 5.08 -59.28
CA ALA A 8 33.85 6.02 -58.85
C ALA A 8 32.62 5.29 -58.26
N GLU A 9 32.21 4.18 -58.87
CA GLU A 9 31.12 3.32 -58.36
C GLU A 9 31.51 2.66 -57.03
N LEU A 10 32.77 2.24 -56.88
CA LEU A 10 33.26 1.64 -55.64
C LEU A 10 33.18 2.64 -54.48
N LYS A 11 33.61 3.88 -54.72
CA LYS A 11 33.59 4.92 -53.70
C LYS A 11 32.15 5.28 -53.29
N ASN A 12 31.22 5.30 -54.25
CA ASN A 12 29.81 5.54 -53.98
C ASN A 12 29.20 4.38 -53.16
N ALA A 13 29.46 3.14 -53.56
CA ALA A 13 29.01 1.95 -52.83
C ALA A 13 29.55 1.93 -51.38
N ILE A 14 30.81 2.30 -51.15
CA ILE A 14 31.39 2.42 -49.81
C ILE A 14 30.63 3.47 -48.99
N GLN A 15 30.37 4.67 -49.55
CA GLN A 15 29.62 5.71 -48.84
C GLN A 15 28.19 5.29 -48.48
N ILE A 16 27.50 4.60 -49.40
CA ILE A 16 26.16 4.06 -49.13
C ILE A 16 26.22 3.03 -48.00
N LEU A 17 27.19 2.11 -48.05
CA LEU A 17 27.34 1.07 -47.03
C LEU A 17 27.72 1.65 -45.66
N GLU A 18 28.58 2.65 -45.59
CA GLU A 18 28.93 3.37 -44.35
C GLU A 18 27.71 4.08 -43.74
N PHE A 19 26.89 4.72 -44.59
CA PHE A 19 25.65 5.34 -44.17
C PHE A 19 24.65 4.30 -43.64
N GLU A 20 24.44 3.21 -44.37
CA GLU A 20 23.58 2.12 -43.92
C GLU A 20 24.06 1.49 -42.61
N GLN A 21 25.37 1.30 -42.46
CA GLN A 21 25.96 0.74 -41.24
C GLN A 21 25.72 1.66 -40.05
N THR A 22 25.82 2.97 -40.24
CA THR A 22 25.53 3.97 -39.20
C THR A 22 24.06 3.92 -38.77
N ILE A 23 23.13 3.88 -39.74
CA ILE A 23 21.69 3.77 -39.48
C ILE A 23 21.37 2.47 -38.72
N LYS A 24 21.87 1.33 -39.20
CA LYS A 24 21.64 0.02 -38.59
C LYS A 24 22.22 -0.04 -37.17
N GLY A 25 23.39 0.55 -36.94
CA GLY A 25 23.99 0.65 -35.61
C GLY A 25 23.15 1.47 -34.63
N GLN A 26 22.59 2.59 -35.09
CA GLN A 26 21.69 3.41 -34.28
C GLN A 26 20.39 2.67 -33.93
N GLN A 27 19.77 2.00 -34.92
CA GLN A 27 18.56 1.20 -34.70
C GLN A 27 18.81 0.06 -33.70
N LEU A 28 19.96 -0.61 -33.79
CA LEU A 28 20.32 -1.68 -32.86
C LEU A 28 20.46 -1.15 -31.43
N LYS A 29 21.10 0.00 -31.26
CA LYS A 29 21.25 0.66 -29.95
C LYS A 29 19.89 1.02 -29.35
N GLU A 30 18.98 1.52 -30.17
CA GLU A 30 17.63 1.90 -29.75
C GLU A 30 16.80 0.68 -29.34
N GLN A 31 16.84 -0.40 -30.13
CA GLN A 31 16.19 -1.66 -29.75
C GLN A 31 16.78 -2.25 -28.46
N LEU A 32 18.11 -2.21 -28.30
CA LEU A 32 18.75 -2.66 -27.07
C LEU A 32 18.25 -1.90 -25.85
N LEU A 33 18.10 -0.57 -25.96
CA LEU A 33 17.57 0.27 -24.89
C LEU A 33 16.11 -0.09 -24.59
N ILE A 34 15.27 -0.24 -25.61
CA ILE A 34 13.87 -0.63 -25.44
C ILE A 34 13.76 -2.01 -24.77
N THR A 35 14.54 -2.99 -25.20
CA THR A 35 14.57 -4.33 -24.60
C THR A 35 15.11 -4.29 -23.17
N TYR A 36 16.15 -3.50 -22.91
CA TYR A 36 16.67 -3.32 -21.56
C TYR A 36 15.62 -2.71 -20.63
N GLU A 37 14.93 -1.66 -21.08
CA GLU A 37 13.83 -1.06 -20.35
C GLU A 37 12.68 -2.04 -20.14
N SER A 38 12.28 -2.82 -21.15
CA SER A 38 11.17 -3.78 -21.01
C SER A 38 11.46 -4.92 -20.04
N LEU A 39 12.73 -5.34 -19.94
CA LEU A 39 13.18 -6.37 -18.99
C LEU A 39 13.34 -5.84 -17.55
N LYS A 40 13.22 -4.53 -17.30
CA LYS A 40 13.23 -4.01 -15.93
C LYS A 40 12.05 -4.60 -15.15
N PRO A 41 12.26 -5.04 -13.89
CA PRO A 41 11.21 -5.68 -13.09
C PRO A 41 9.92 -4.86 -13.01
N VAL A 42 10.04 -3.53 -12.91
CA VAL A 42 8.89 -2.61 -12.86
C VAL A 42 8.07 -2.68 -14.15
N ASN A 43 8.72 -2.74 -15.31
CA ASN A 43 8.04 -2.82 -16.60
C ASN A 43 7.50 -4.23 -16.86
N LEU A 44 8.16 -5.28 -16.38
CA LEU A 44 7.62 -6.65 -16.40
C LEU A 44 6.35 -6.78 -15.55
N ILE A 45 6.36 -6.27 -14.32
CA ILE A 45 5.17 -6.25 -13.45
C ILE A 45 4.06 -5.41 -14.08
N LYS A 46 4.38 -4.24 -14.63
CA LYS A 46 3.40 -3.39 -15.31
C LYS A 46 2.76 -4.12 -16.49
N SER A 47 3.56 -4.75 -17.34
CA SER A 47 3.09 -5.54 -18.50
C SER A 47 2.18 -6.68 -18.05
N ALA A 48 2.59 -7.45 -17.04
CA ALA A 48 1.81 -8.55 -16.50
C ALA A 48 0.48 -8.07 -15.89
N LEU A 49 0.49 -6.98 -15.11
CA LEU A 49 -0.74 -6.40 -14.56
C LEU A 49 -1.65 -5.85 -15.66
N GLN A 50 -1.10 -5.24 -16.70
CA GLN A 50 -1.87 -4.69 -17.81
C GLN A 50 -2.52 -5.80 -18.65
N GLU A 51 -1.84 -6.92 -18.84
CA GLU A 51 -2.36 -8.14 -19.50
C GLU A 51 -3.45 -8.82 -18.65
N VAL A 52 -3.25 -8.91 -17.34
CA VAL A 52 -4.22 -9.50 -16.42
C VAL A 52 -5.48 -8.61 -16.28
N THR A 53 -5.33 -7.29 -16.27
CA THR A 53 -6.47 -6.34 -16.16
C THR A 53 -7.25 -6.13 -17.45
N SER A 54 -6.67 -6.48 -18.61
CA SER A 54 -7.38 -6.40 -19.89
C SER A 54 -8.33 -7.58 -20.14
N LEU A 55 -8.29 -8.63 -19.30
CA LEU A 55 -9.32 -9.67 -19.26
C LEU A 55 -10.48 -9.25 -18.33
N PRO A 56 -11.71 -9.07 -18.84
CA PRO A 56 -12.86 -8.62 -18.04
C PRO A 56 -13.13 -9.49 -16.80
N TYR A 57 -12.92 -10.80 -16.89
CA TYR A 57 -13.15 -11.77 -15.82
C TYR A 57 -12.11 -11.71 -14.67
N LEU A 58 -10.93 -11.14 -14.91
CA LEU A 58 -9.84 -11.15 -13.94
C LEU A 58 -9.83 -9.92 -13.02
N THR A 59 -10.53 -8.85 -13.41
CA THR A 59 -10.66 -7.63 -12.61
C THR A 59 -11.27 -7.89 -11.24
N ASP A 60 -12.34 -8.68 -11.17
CA ASP A 60 -12.99 -9.08 -9.92
C ASP A 60 -12.05 -9.90 -9.00
N ASN A 61 -11.25 -10.78 -9.60
CA ASN A 61 -10.30 -11.62 -8.86
C ASN A 61 -9.12 -10.81 -8.30
N ILE A 62 -8.61 -9.81 -9.04
CA ILE A 62 -7.56 -8.90 -8.55
C ILE A 62 -8.09 -8.00 -7.43
N LEU A 63 -9.32 -7.50 -7.55
CA LEU A 63 -9.96 -6.74 -6.48
C LEU A 63 -10.09 -7.60 -5.22
N GLY A 64 -10.56 -8.84 -5.35
CA GLY A 64 -10.63 -9.81 -4.26
C GLY A 64 -9.26 -10.08 -3.62
N ALA A 65 -8.21 -10.28 -4.43
CA ALA A 65 -6.84 -10.49 -3.95
C ALA A 65 -6.27 -9.24 -3.24
N THR A 66 -6.49 -8.04 -3.80
CA THR A 66 -6.02 -6.77 -3.21
C THR A 66 -6.71 -6.51 -1.88
N VAL A 67 -8.03 -6.70 -1.82
CA VAL A 67 -8.81 -6.59 -0.59
C VAL A 67 -8.37 -7.66 0.42
N GLY A 68 -8.12 -8.90 -0.02
CA GLY A 68 -7.61 -9.99 0.82
C GLY A 68 -6.24 -9.69 1.41
N LEU A 69 -5.32 -9.12 0.62
CA LEU A 69 -4.00 -8.72 1.08
C LEU A 69 -4.05 -7.50 2.01
N ALA A 70 -4.85 -6.49 1.67
CA ALA A 70 -5.01 -5.30 2.51
C ALA A 70 -5.68 -5.65 3.85
N SER A 71 -6.75 -6.43 3.81
CA SER A 71 -7.44 -6.91 5.01
C SER A 71 -6.57 -7.87 5.82
N GLY A 72 -5.81 -8.76 5.18
CA GLY A 72 -4.85 -9.64 5.84
C GLY A 72 -3.70 -8.88 6.49
N TYR A 73 -3.17 -7.85 5.85
CA TYR A 73 -2.15 -6.97 6.42
C TYR A 73 -2.69 -6.17 7.61
N LEU A 74 -3.89 -5.59 7.48
CA LEU A 74 -4.54 -4.87 8.57
C LEU A 74 -4.88 -5.83 9.73
N SER A 75 -5.39 -7.02 9.42
CA SER A 75 -5.67 -8.08 10.39
C SER A 75 -4.40 -8.51 11.12
N LYS A 76 -3.28 -8.75 10.41
CA LYS A 76 -1.99 -9.05 11.03
C LYS A 76 -1.49 -7.91 11.92
N LYS A 77 -1.70 -6.66 11.50
CA LYS A 77 -1.32 -5.48 12.29
C LYS A 77 -2.15 -5.33 13.56
N ILE A 78 -3.42 -5.74 13.53
CA ILE A 78 -4.32 -5.73 14.69
C ILE A 78 -4.09 -6.97 15.59
N ALA A 79 -3.84 -8.15 15.01
CA ALA A 79 -3.76 -9.41 15.72
C ALA A 79 -2.35 -9.72 16.27
N VAL A 80 -1.29 -9.37 15.55
CA VAL A 80 0.08 -9.84 15.83
C VAL A 80 1.06 -8.70 16.19
N GLY A 81 0.88 -7.48 15.66
CA GLY A 81 1.87 -6.40 15.84
C GLY A 81 1.47 -5.35 16.89
N SER A 82 2.08 -5.36 18.10
CA SER A 82 2.01 -4.29 19.12
C SER A 82 0.66 -3.53 19.20
N SER A 83 -0.44 -4.27 19.08
CA SER A 83 -1.77 -3.71 18.77
C SER A 83 -2.46 -3.12 19.98
N GLY A 84 -1.84 -3.23 21.15
CA GLY A 84 -2.30 -2.62 22.38
C GLY A 84 -2.60 -1.13 22.17
N ASN A 85 -1.81 -0.40 21.37
CA ASN A 85 -1.98 1.04 21.25
C ASN A 85 -3.14 1.47 20.31
N ILE A 86 -3.43 0.72 19.24
CA ILE A 86 -4.51 1.05 18.30
C ILE A 86 -5.86 0.60 18.84
N ILE A 87 -5.95 -0.64 19.35
CA ILE A 87 -7.19 -1.15 19.94
C ILE A 87 -7.53 -0.36 21.20
N ARG A 88 -6.56 -0.07 22.08
CA ARG A 88 -6.80 0.77 23.27
C ARG A 88 -7.20 2.20 22.92
N LYS A 89 -6.68 2.78 21.82
CA LYS A 89 -7.15 4.09 21.33
C LYS A 89 -8.60 4.03 20.86
N LEU A 90 -8.98 3.00 20.09
CA LEU A 90 -10.37 2.83 19.65
C LEU A 90 -11.32 2.63 20.83
N PHE A 91 -10.97 1.75 21.77
CA PHE A 91 -11.72 1.59 23.02
C PHE A 91 -11.78 2.89 23.82
N GLY A 92 -10.67 3.63 23.91
CA GLY A 92 -10.60 4.92 24.58
C GLY A 92 -11.55 5.95 23.95
N ILE A 93 -11.60 6.02 22.62
CA ILE A 93 -12.51 6.91 21.88
C ILE A 93 -13.96 6.51 22.13
N ILE A 94 -14.31 5.22 22.04
CA ILE A 94 -15.69 4.74 22.28
C ILE A 94 -16.12 5.03 23.72
N LEU A 95 -15.27 4.72 24.70
CA LEU A 95 -15.54 5.00 26.11
C LEU A 95 -15.66 6.51 26.35
N GLN A 96 -14.78 7.31 25.78
CA GLN A 96 -14.83 8.77 25.89
C GLN A 96 -16.12 9.32 25.29
N PHE A 97 -16.52 8.90 24.09
CA PHE A 97 -17.78 9.31 23.49
C PHE A 97 -19.00 8.88 24.32
N GLY A 98 -19.02 7.65 24.83
CA GLY A 98 -20.09 7.14 25.68
C GLY A 98 -20.21 7.94 26.99
N VAL A 99 -19.09 8.14 27.68
CA VAL A 99 -19.06 8.93 28.93
C VAL A 99 -19.41 10.39 28.65
N THR A 100 -18.86 11.02 27.62
CA THR A 100 -19.13 12.42 27.26
C THR A 100 -20.60 12.63 26.91
N ASN A 101 -21.22 11.71 26.16
CA ASN A 101 -22.64 11.84 25.81
C ASN A 101 -23.55 11.71 27.04
N ILE A 102 -23.23 10.78 27.96
CA ILE A 102 -23.98 10.61 29.22
C ILE A 102 -23.79 11.84 30.13
N VAL A 103 -22.57 12.38 30.23
CA VAL A 103 -22.28 13.58 31.03
C VAL A 103 -22.96 14.82 30.47
N ALA A 104 -22.97 14.99 29.14
CA ALA A 104 -23.59 16.12 28.49
C ALA A 104 -25.13 16.10 28.61
N GLN A 105 -25.75 14.92 28.54
CA GLN A 105 -27.21 14.79 28.63
C GLN A 105 -27.73 14.73 30.06
N ASN A 106 -26.96 14.17 31.01
CA ASN A 106 -27.42 13.91 32.38
C ASN A 106 -26.33 14.18 33.44
N PRO A 107 -25.96 15.45 33.69
CA PRO A 107 -24.91 15.82 34.65
C PRO A 107 -25.27 15.44 36.11
N GLY A 108 -26.55 15.24 36.43
CA GLY A 108 -26.98 14.75 37.75
C GLY A 108 -26.65 13.29 38.00
N THR A 109 -26.75 12.45 36.96
CA THR A 109 -26.51 11.00 37.03
C THR A 109 -25.05 10.68 37.26
N ILE A 110 -24.11 11.43 36.65
CA ILE A 110 -22.69 11.21 36.91
C ILE A 110 -22.30 11.61 38.34
N LYS A 111 -22.92 12.65 38.91
CA LYS A 111 -22.71 13.06 40.30
C LYS A 111 -23.23 12.02 41.29
N SER A 112 -24.37 11.38 41.03
CA SER A 112 -24.90 10.32 41.89
C SER A 112 -24.09 9.03 41.79
N ILE A 113 -23.70 8.62 40.58
CA ILE A 113 -22.81 7.47 40.36
C ILE A 113 -21.46 7.71 41.04
N GLY A 114 -20.86 8.90 40.87
CA GLY A 114 -19.61 9.28 41.52
C GLY A 114 -19.72 9.27 43.05
N ARG A 115 -20.83 9.79 43.61
CA ARG A 115 -21.09 9.72 45.06
C ARG A 115 -21.27 8.29 45.56
N SER A 116 -21.96 7.43 44.81
CA SER A 116 -22.12 6.01 45.16
C SER A 116 -20.78 5.29 45.16
N ILE A 117 -19.97 5.45 44.10
CA ILE A 117 -18.64 4.86 44.00
C ILE A 117 -17.72 5.39 45.11
N TYR A 118 -17.72 6.69 45.36
CA TYR A 118 -16.95 7.30 46.46
C TYR A 118 -17.37 6.74 47.81
N LYS A 119 -18.68 6.65 48.08
CA LYS A 119 -19.22 6.07 49.31
C LYS A 119 -18.78 4.61 49.46
N TYR A 120 -18.89 3.79 48.43
CA TYR A 120 -18.45 2.38 48.51
C TYR A 120 -16.93 2.22 48.69
N LEU A 121 -16.11 3.09 48.08
CA LEU A 121 -14.64 3.01 48.18
C LEU A 121 -14.09 3.60 49.48
N VAL A 122 -14.67 4.68 50.00
CA VAL A 122 -14.21 5.35 51.22
C VAL A 122 -14.85 4.77 52.48
N GLN A 123 -16.14 4.43 52.46
CA GLN A 123 -16.84 3.90 53.63
C GLN A 123 -16.42 2.46 53.97
N LYS A 124 -15.95 1.67 52.98
CA LYS A 124 -15.31 0.37 53.23
C LYS A 124 -13.96 0.48 53.95
N LYS A 125 -13.35 1.67 53.97
CA LYS A 125 -12.09 1.94 54.67
C LYS A 125 -12.27 2.26 56.15
N GLU A 126 -13.39 2.88 56.54
CA GLU A 126 -13.64 3.27 57.94
C GLU A 126 -14.17 2.12 58.81
N ILE A 127 -15.01 1.22 58.28
CA ILE A 127 -15.57 0.08 59.03
C ILE A 127 -14.47 -0.93 59.49
N ASN A 128 -13.30 -0.92 58.82
CA ASN A 128 -12.17 -1.78 59.19
C ASN A 128 -11.19 -1.14 60.19
N GLN A 129 -11.38 0.12 60.61
CA GLN A 129 -10.52 0.78 61.60
C GLN A 129 -11.15 0.89 63.00
N GLU A 130 -12.45 0.61 63.15
CA GLU A 130 -13.15 0.66 64.46
C GLU A 130 -13.24 -0.72 65.16
N ASN A 131 -12.68 -1.77 64.54
CA ASN A 131 -12.62 -3.14 65.08
C ASN A 131 -11.16 -3.66 65.25
N SER A 132 -10.20 -2.79 65.58
CA SER A 132 -8.86 -3.18 66.04
C SER A 132 -8.54 -2.57 67.38
#